data_AF-A0ABD1W3D0-F1
#
_entry.id   AF-A0ABD1W3D0-F1
#
_cell.length_a   1.000
_cell.length_b   1.000
_cell.length_c   1.000
_cell.angle_alpha   90.00
_cell.angle_beta   90.00
_cell.angle_gamma   90.00
#
_symmetry.space_group_name_H-M   'P 1'
#
loop_
_entity.id
_entity.type
_entity.pdbx_description
1 polymer ?
#
loop_
_entity_poly.entity_id
_entity_poly.type
_entity_poly.pdbx_seq_one_letter_code
_entity_poly.pdbx_strand_id
1 'polypeptide(L)'
;MSISTDLLRPRKFCCQKCKRALNLDSEKKLKESVNFIHSSVNEIIQAKKRKLENDGANDLLLRFLGAGLDDEMVRDMVISFLMAGRDTTSVALTWLFWLLSGQPDIEKQVVDEAFSINSGEKSLNFDDLKEMK
;
A
#
# COMPACT_ATOMS: atom_id res chain seq x y z
N MET A 1 57.18 19.98 -5.18
CA MET A 1 57.94 18.77 -4.80
C MET A 1 57.74 18.58 -3.29
N SER A 2 56.99 17.53 -2.92
CA SER A 2 56.97 16.88 -1.58
C SER A 2 56.54 17.69 -0.34
N ILE A 3 55.87 17.18 0.70
CA ILE A 3 55.22 15.93 1.12
C ILE A 3 54.41 16.35 2.38
N SER A 4 53.28 15.67 2.66
CA SER A 4 52.67 15.40 4.00
C SER A 4 51.16 15.66 4.04
N THR A 5 50.42 14.72 3.45
CA THR A 5 49.00 14.49 3.74
C THR A 5 48.88 13.23 4.57
N ASP A 6 49.23 13.28 5.86
CA ASP A 6 48.85 12.24 6.82
C ASP A 6 49.14 12.75 8.22
N LEU A 7 48.13 13.28 8.91
CA LEU A 7 48.02 13.19 10.37
C LEU A 7 46.67 13.76 10.83
N LEU A 8 45.97 12.96 11.65
CA LEU A 8 44.82 13.29 12.51
C LEU A 8 43.41 12.96 11.98
N ARG A 9 43.07 11.66 11.95
CA ARG A 9 41.71 11.17 12.25
C ARG A 9 41.71 10.35 13.55
N PRO A 10 41.13 10.87 14.64
CA PRO A 10 40.55 9.98 15.64
C PRO A 10 39.25 10.57 16.25
N ARG A 11 38.11 10.50 15.54
CA ARG A 11 36.79 10.86 16.13
C ARG A 11 35.59 10.04 15.61
N LYS A 12 35.80 8.87 14.99
CA LYS A 12 34.69 8.09 14.37
C LYS A 12 34.19 6.88 15.18
N PHE A 13 34.77 6.55 16.33
CA PHE A 13 34.41 5.32 17.06
C PHE A 13 33.27 5.45 18.08
N CYS A 14 33.07 6.61 18.71
CA CYS A 14 32.01 6.78 19.73
C CYS A 14 30.59 6.74 19.13
N CYS A 15 30.41 7.35 17.96
CA CYS A 15 29.11 7.43 17.28
C CYS A 15 28.55 6.06 16.86
N GLN A 16 29.40 5.05 16.60
CA GLN A 16 28.95 3.75 16.10
C GLN A 16 28.36 2.83 17.18
N LYS A 17 28.82 2.98 18.43
CA LYS A 17 28.23 2.29 19.59
C LYS A 17 26.88 2.91 19.97
N CYS A 18 26.74 4.23 19.89
CA CYS A 18 25.45 4.91 20.06
C CYS A 18 24.46 4.59 18.92
N LYS A 19 24.92 4.47 17.67
CA LYS A 19 24.10 4.00 16.54
C LYS A 19 23.55 2.59 16.73
N ARG A 20 24.32 1.69 17.38
CA ARG A 20 23.89 0.33 17.71
C ARG A 20 22.98 0.26 18.94
N ALA A 21 23.17 1.13 19.92
CA ALA A 21 22.32 1.20 21.11
C ALA A 21 20.93 1.81 20.84
N LEU A 22 20.80 2.70 19.83
CA LEU A 22 19.55 3.38 19.48
C LEU A 22 18.66 2.62 18.46
N ASN A 23 19.13 1.48 17.91
CA ASN A 23 18.31 0.62 17.03
C ASN A 23 17.19 -0.15 17.76
N LEU A 24 17.23 -0.19 19.10
CA LEU A 24 16.26 -0.94 19.92
C LEU A 24 14.85 -0.35 19.83
N ASP A 25 14.71 0.97 19.67
CA ASP A 25 13.40 1.62 19.55
C ASP A 25 12.79 1.45 18.16
N SER A 26 13.60 1.59 17.10
CA SER A 26 13.17 1.35 15.72
C SER A 26 12.81 -0.10 15.46
N GLU A 27 13.55 -1.06 16.03
CA GLU A 27 13.22 -2.49 15.94
C GLU A 27 11.92 -2.82 16.68
N LYS A 28 11.72 -2.24 17.87
CA LYS A 28 10.47 -2.38 18.62
C LYS A 28 9.29 -1.81 17.84
N LYS A 29 9.42 -0.59 17.30
CA LYS A 29 8.38 0.07 16.50
C LYS A 29 8.07 -0.68 15.20
N LEU A 30 9.09 -1.23 14.54
CA LEU A 30 8.91 -2.08 13.36
C LEU A 30 8.12 -3.34 13.73
N LYS A 31 8.51 -4.02 14.81
CA LYS A 31 7.80 -5.22 15.30
C LYS A 31 6.36 -4.93 15.66
N GLU A 32 6.09 -3.81 16.33
CA GLU A 32 4.72 -3.36 16.63
C GLU A 32 3.90 -3.11 15.36
N SER A 33 4.50 -2.44 14.36
CA SER A 33 3.84 -2.16 13.09
C SER A 33 3.54 -3.43 12.29
N VAL A 34 4.49 -4.36 12.26
CA VAL A 34 4.33 -5.67 11.62
C VAL A 34 3.23 -6.46 12.30
N ASN A 35 3.23 -6.54 13.63
CA ASN A 35 2.19 -7.22 14.40
C ASN A 35 0.81 -6.62 14.14
N PHE A 36 0.71 -5.29 14.08
CA PHE A 36 -0.54 -4.59 13.75
C PHE A 36 -1.05 -4.96 12.36
N ILE A 37 -0.19 -4.97 11.34
CA ILE A 37 -0.57 -5.38 9.98
C ILE A 37 -1.07 -6.83 9.99
N HIS A 38 -0.34 -7.75 10.64
CA HIS A 38 -0.76 -9.15 10.72
C HIS A 38 -2.12 -9.30 11.43
N SER A 39 -2.37 -8.57 12.53
CA SER A 39 -3.66 -8.62 13.22
C SER A 39 -4.79 -8.08 12.34
N SER A 40 -4.59 -6.94 11.68
CA SER A 40 -5.61 -6.34 10.81
C SER A 40 -5.94 -7.23 9.62
N VAL A 41 -4.94 -7.84 8.98
CA VAL A 41 -5.18 -8.76 7.85
C VAL A 41 -5.87 -10.03 8.32
N ASN A 42 -5.49 -10.58 9.48
CA ASN A 42 -6.19 -11.72 10.06
C ASN A 42 -7.67 -11.41 10.33
N GLU A 43 -7.99 -10.23 10.85
CA GLU A 43 -9.39 -9.79 11.05
C GLU A 43 -10.16 -9.75 9.72
N ILE A 44 -9.55 -9.23 8.65
CA ILE A 44 -10.15 -9.19 7.31
C ILE A 44 -10.40 -10.61 6.79
N ILE A 45 -9.41 -11.50 6.91
CA ILE A 45 -9.53 -12.91 6.48
C ILE A 45 -10.65 -13.60 7.24
N GLN A 46 -10.72 -13.44 8.56
CA GLN A 46 -11.77 -14.03 9.39
C GLN A 46 -13.15 -13.47 9.07
N ALA A 47 -13.26 -12.16 8.84
CA ALA A 47 -14.50 -11.54 8.41
C ALA A 47 -14.99 -12.10 7.06
N LYS A 48 -14.08 -12.32 6.10
CA LYS A 48 -14.40 -12.92 4.81
C LYS A 48 -14.75 -14.41 4.91
N LYS A 49 -14.04 -15.19 5.73
CA LYS A 49 -14.37 -16.61 6.00
C LYS A 49 -15.79 -16.76 6.54
N ARG A 50 -16.22 -15.92 7.49
CA ARG A 50 -17.60 -15.93 8.01
C ARG A 50 -18.66 -15.60 6.96
N LYS A 51 -18.31 -14.80 5.94
CA LYS A 51 -19.23 -14.44 4.85
C LYS A 51 -19.37 -15.57 3.82
N LEU A 52 -18.35 -16.43 3.68
CA LEU A 52 -18.35 -17.59 2.79
C LEU A 52 -19.45 -18.60 3.12
N GLU A 53 -19.75 -18.82 4.42
CA GLU A 53 -20.76 -19.77 4.87
C GLU A 53 -22.19 -19.38 4.43
N ASN A 54 -22.42 -18.10 4.11
CA ASN A 54 -23.76 -17.60 3.79
C ASN A 54 -24.02 -17.31 2.31
N ASP A 55 -23.00 -17.01 1.49
CA ASP A 55 -23.25 -16.37 0.19
C ASP A 55 -22.32 -16.84 -0.95
N GLY A 56 -21.65 -18.00 -0.80
CA GLY A 56 -20.90 -18.64 -1.90
C GLY A 56 -19.97 -17.67 -2.64
N ALA A 57 -19.13 -16.94 -1.90
CA ALA A 57 -18.51 -15.74 -2.44
C ALA A 57 -17.33 -16.01 -3.38
N ASN A 58 -17.44 -15.51 -4.61
CA ASN A 58 -16.43 -15.49 -5.69
C ASN A 58 -15.22 -14.55 -5.42
N ASP A 59 -14.84 -14.38 -4.17
CA ASP A 59 -13.76 -13.48 -3.77
C ASP A 59 -12.39 -14.13 -4.03
N LEU A 60 -11.45 -13.37 -4.59
CA LEU A 60 -10.08 -13.81 -4.86
C LEU A 60 -9.42 -14.42 -3.60
N LEU A 61 -9.67 -13.82 -2.42
CA LEU A 61 -9.11 -14.31 -1.16
C LEU A 61 -9.72 -15.64 -0.72
N LEU A 62 -11.01 -15.85 -0.99
CA LEU A 62 -11.70 -17.10 -0.70
C LEU A 62 -11.28 -18.21 -1.65
N ARG A 63 -10.97 -17.87 -2.90
CA ARG A 63 -10.39 -18.82 -3.86
C ARG A 63 -8.99 -19.28 -3.45
N PHE A 64 -8.20 -18.41 -2.83
CA PHE A 64 -6.91 -18.80 -2.26
C PHE A 64 -7.04 -19.68 -1.02
N LEU A 65 -7.99 -19.37 -0.13
CA LEU A 65 -8.28 -20.19 1.06
C LEU A 65 -8.86 -21.56 0.67
N GLY A 66 -9.75 -21.62 -0.32
CA GLY A 66 -10.35 -22.86 -0.82
C GLY A 66 -9.40 -23.74 -1.62
N ALA A 67 -8.24 -23.22 -2.04
CA ALA A 67 -7.21 -23.99 -2.74
C ALA A 67 -6.31 -24.82 -1.80
N GLY A 68 -6.58 -24.82 -0.48
CA GLY A 68 -5.80 -25.56 0.51
C GLY A 68 -4.49 -24.88 0.90
N LEU A 69 -4.36 -23.58 0.65
CA LEU A 69 -3.22 -22.78 1.11
C LEU A 69 -3.32 -22.55 2.61
N ASP A 70 -2.15 -22.55 3.27
CA ASP A 70 -2.07 -22.22 4.69
C ASP A 70 -2.49 -20.77 4.96
N ASP A 71 -3.11 -20.54 6.12
CA ASP A 71 -3.64 -19.23 6.51
C ASP A 71 -2.52 -18.16 6.57
N GLU A 72 -1.30 -18.56 6.93
CA GLU A 72 -0.14 -17.67 6.94
C GLU A 72 0.27 -17.26 5.52
N MET A 73 0.27 -18.20 4.57
CA MET A 73 0.59 -17.90 3.17
C MET A 73 -0.44 -16.96 2.54
N VAL A 74 -1.74 -17.17 2.82
CA VAL A 74 -2.79 -16.29 2.33
C VAL A 74 -2.64 -14.88 2.91
N ARG A 75 -2.38 -14.77 4.21
CA ARG A 75 -2.12 -13.48 4.87
C ARG A 75 -0.92 -12.76 4.26
N ASP A 76 0.19 -13.45 4.08
CA ASP A 76 1.41 -12.85 3.56
C ASP A 76 1.23 -12.38 2.10
N MET A 77 0.45 -13.13 1.30
CA MET A 77 0.08 -12.70 -0.04
C MET A 77 -0.86 -11.48 -0.04
N VAL A 78 -1.85 -11.42 0.86
CA VAL A 78 -2.70 -10.22 1.04
C VAL A 78 -1.85 -9.00 1.38
N ILE A 79 -0.91 -9.15 2.32
CA ILE A 79 0.02 -8.08 2.69
C ILE A 79 0.83 -7.63 1.48
N SER A 80 1.38 -8.57 0.70
CA SER A 80 2.14 -8.26 -0.51
C SER A 80 1.32 -7.46 -1.53
N PHE A 81 0.07 -7.84 -1.79
CA PHE A 81 -0.81 -7.11 -2.70
C PHE A 81 -1.17 -5.72 -2.18
N LEU A 82 -1.45 -5.59 -0.89
CA LEU A 82 -1.74 -4.29 -0.27
C LEU A 82 -0.53 -3.36 -0.36
N MET A 83 0.69 -3.86 -0.11
CA MET A 83 1.92 -3.08 -0.24
C MET A 83 2.16 -2.64 -1.68
N ALA A 84 2.01 -3.55 -2.64
CA ALA A 84 2.18 -3.24 -4.06
C ALA A 84 1.16 -2.20 -4.55
N GLY A 85 -0.11 -2.34 -4.15
CA GLY A 85 -1.19 -1.44 -4.56
C GLY A 85 -1.10 -0.07 -3.90
N ARG A 86 -0.80 0.00 -2.59
CA ARG A 86 -0.84 1.25 -1.82
C ARG A 86 0.11 2.30 -2.37
N ASP A 87 1.39 1.98 -2.49
CA ASP A 87 2.40 3.00 -2.77
C ASP A 87 2.36 3.43 -4.24
N THR A 88 2.13 2.47 -5.15
CA THR A 88 2.06 2.75 -6.60
C THR A 88 0.82 3.56 -6.97
N THR A 89 -0.36 3.19 -6.44
CA THR A 89 -1.60 3.94 -6.72
C THR A 89 -1.60 5.31 -6.08
N SER A 90 -1.06 5.45 -4.86
CA SER A 90 -0.95 6.76 -4.19
C SER A 90 -0.11 7.73 -5.00
N VAL A 91 1.03 7.28 -5.53
CA VAL A 91 1.89 8.11 -6.39
C VAL A 91 1.18 8.44 -7.70
N ALA A 92 0.56 7.46 -8.36
CA ALA A 92 -0.16 7.68 -9.61
C ALA A 92 -1.29 8.72 -9.45
N LEU A 93 -2.11 8.60 -8.39
CA LEU A 93 -3.18 9.55 -8.08
C LEU A 93 -2.64 10.94 -7.74
N THR A 94 -1.53 11.01 -7.00
CA THR A 94 -0.88 12.29 -6.69
C THR A 94 -0.47 13.02 -7.97
N TRP A 95 0.16 12.32 -8.91
CA TRP A 95 0.52 12.89 -10.21
C TRP A 95 -0.70 13.25 -11.05
N LEU A 96 -1.73 12.41 -11.07
CA LEU A 96 -2.98 12.69 -11.77
C LEU A 96 -3.60 14.01 -11.29
N PHE A 97 -3.82 14.16 -9.99
CA PHE A 97 -4.41 15.39 -9.44
C PHE A 97 -3.51 16.60 -9.62
N TRP A 98 -2.19 16.42 -9.51
CA TRP A 98 -1.24 17.50 -9.77
C TRP A 98 -1.32 18.00 -11.21
N LEU A 99 -1.37 17.10 -12.20
CA LEU A 99 -1.52 17.45 -13.61
C LEU A 99 -2.86 18.14 -13.89
N LEU A 100 -3.96 17.61 -13.35
CA LEU A 100 -5.30 18.19 -13.52
C LEU A 100 -5.38 19.60 -12.91
N SER A 101 -4.76 19.82 -11.75
CA SER A 101 -4.76 21.14 -11.09
C SER A 101 -4.10 22.26 -11.93
N GLY A 102 -3.21 21.90 -12.86
CA GLY A 102 -2.58 22.83 -13.78
C GLY A 102 -3.38 23.12 -15.05
N GLN A 103 -4.46 22.38 -15.31
CA GLN A 103 -5.25 22.44 -16.55
C GLN A 103 -6.76 22.40 -16.24
N PRO A 104 -7.35 23.52 -15.80
CA PRO A 104 -8.77 23.59 -15.40
C PRO A 104 -9.75 23.16 -16.50
N ASP A 105 -9.40 23.41 -17.77
CA ASP A 105 -10.23 23.02 -18.90
C ASP A 105 -10.32 21.48 -19.07
N ILE A 106 -9.22 20.77 -18.80
CA ILE A 106 -9.18 19.30 -18.86
C ILE A 106 -9.84 18.69 -17.63
N GLU A 107 -9.58 19.26 -16.44
CA GLU A 107 -10.28 18.86 -15.21
C GLU A 107 -11.79 18.91 -15.41
N LYS A 108 -12.30 20.01 -15.97
CA LYS A 108 -13.73 20.16 -16.25
C LYS A 108 -14.25 19.09 -17.21
N GLN A 109 -13.51 18.78 -18.28
CA GLN A 109 -13.90 17.72 -19.22
C GLN A 109 -14.01 16.35 -18.55
N VAL A 110 -13.02 15.98 -17.72
CA VAL A 110 -13.01 14.70 -16.98
C VAL A 110 -14.18 14.61 -16.01
N VAL A 111 -14.50 15.72 -15.32
CA VAL A 111 -15.64 15.78 -14.40
C VAL A 111 -16.96 15.68 -15.17
N ASP A 112 -17.12 16.43 -16.24
CA ASP A 112 -18.33 16.42 -17.08
C ASP A 112 -18.57 15.02 -17.66
N GLU A 113 -17.52 14.33 -18.10
CA GLU A 113 -17.57 12.95 -18.56
C GLU A 113 -18.02 11.99 -17.46
N ALA A 114 -17.39 12.06 -16.27
CA ALA A 114 -17.75 11.21 -15.15
C ALA A 114 -19.22 11.41 -14.73
N PHE A 115 -19.73 12.64 -14.75
CA PHE A 115 -21.15 12.95 -14.50
C PHE A 115 -22.07 12.48 -15.62
N SER A 116 -21.63 12.49 -16.88
CA SER A 116 -22.43 12.01 -18.01
C SER A 116 -22.71 10.50 -17.92
N ILE A 117 -21.75 9.74 -17.38
CA ILE A 117 -21.87 8.30 -17.17
C ILE A 117 -22.64 8.00 -15.88
N ASN A 118 -22.51 8.86 -14.86
CA ASN A 118 -23.20 8.70 -13.59
C ASN A 118 -23.86 10.00 -13.12
N SER A 119 -25.16 10.10 -13.39
CA SER A 119 -26.03 11.19 -12.92
C SER A 119 -26.27 11.21 -11.40
N GLY A 120 -25.58 10.36 -10.62
CA GLY A 120 -25.67 10.31 -9.15
C GLY A 120 -26.76 9.40 -8.58
N GLU A 121 -27.54 8.72 -9.43
CA GLU A 121 -28.63 7.83 -8.99
C GLU A 121 -28.21 6.36 -8.84
N LYS A 122 -27.06 5.94 -9.37
CA LYS A 122 -26.66 4.52 -9.40
C LYS A 122 -25.22 4.31 -8.92
N SER A 123 -24.98 3.15 -8.31
CA SER A 123 -23.63 2.66 -8.04
C SER A 123 -22.92 2.39 -9.37
N LEU A 124 -21.75 3.00 -9.55
CA LEU A 124 -20.85 2.74 -10.68
C LEU A 124 -20.49 1.25 -10.73
N ASN A 125 -20.52 0.67 -11.92
CA ASN A 125 -20.10 -0.70 -12.20
C ASN A 125 -18.91 -0.73 -13.17
N PHE A 126 -18.28 -1.91 -13.29
CA PHE A 126 -17.13 -2.12 -14.19
C PHE A 126 -17.43 -1.81 -15.67
N ASP A 127 -18.67 -1.96 -16.09
CA ASP A 127 -19.06 -1.66 -17.48
C ASP A 127 -19.09 -0.15 -17.74
N ASP A 128 -19.44 0.66 -16.73
CA ASP A 128 -19.47 2.12 -16.84
C ASP A 128 -18.05 2.69 -17.04
N LEU A 129 -17.03 2.04 -16.49
CA LEU A 129 -15.62 2.43 -16.67
C LEU A 129 -15.14 2.27 -18.12
N LYS A 130 -15.74 1.39 -18.92
CA LYS A 130 -15.37 1.21 -20.33
C LYS A 130 -15.86 2.35 -21.20
N GLU A 131 -16.85 3.10 -20.71
CA GLU A 131 -17.46 4.21 -21.44
C GLU A 131 -16.74 5.54 -21.18
N MET A 132 -15.82 5.60 -20.19
CA MET A 132 -14.90 6.72 -19.98
C MET A 132 -13.81 6.73 -21.09
N LYS A 133 -13.59 7.86 -21.75
CA LYS A 133 -12.78 8.05 -22.96
C LYS A 133 -11.77 9.19 -22.86
#